data_AF-A0A2V3E1M5-F1
#
_entry.id   AF-A0A2V3E1M5-F1
#
_cell.length_a   1.000
_cell.length_b   1.000
_cell.length_c   1.000
_cell.angle_alpha   90.00
_cell.angle_beta   90.00
_cell.angle_gamma   90.00
#
_symmetry.space_group_name_H-M   'P 1'
#
loop_
_entity.id
_entity.type
_entity.pdbx_description
1 polymer ?
#
loop_
_entity_poly.entity_id
_entity_poly.type
_entity_poly.pdbx_seq_one_letter_code
_entity_poly.pdbx_strand_id
1 'polypeptide(L)'
;MEAVSVTDLHKDLHISADDNLRGHGSALIEAAKTASRLLPRQINDEIALAKLELEHKKSKVGALAVVAALALVFTVLLVIALVVAAIAGLATLMPLWLAALIVCAALLLVIGISALIGYKKFKSLLPLLPRHAWRGLRHDLGILKEGRDFDPSTLDPVVLTKEQKKAAAAEADAAAAKAKAERAAKEAEQGPKANESELLARTAARREHLLGLREDLLSEADVKKQATYLLDTAKTRAKKTVNKAASNAIGQSVETVKERWKPLAIFAASATTCVFLLRKLLKK
;
A
#
# COMPACT_ATOMS: atom_id res chain seq x y z
N MET A 1 -17.58 60.64 -35.38
CA MET A 1 -18.65 59.69 -35.03
C MET A 1 -18.61 58.60 -36.08
N GLU A 2 -17.96 57.50 -35.77
CA GLU A 2 -17.93 56.32 -36.66
C GLU A 2 -18.34 55.12 -35.81
N ALA A 3 -19.42 54.47 -36.23
CA ALA A 3 -20.09 53.42 -35.49
C ALA A 3 -19.33 52.10 -35.67
N VAL A 4 -18.77 51.59 -34.57
CA VAL A 4 -18.18 50.25 -34.52
C VAL A 4 -19.32 49.23 -34.61
N SER A 5 -19.35 48.47 -35.71
CA SER A 5 -20.39 47.51 -36.04
C SER A 5 -20.36 46.28 -35.14
N VAL A 6 -21.55 45.88 -34.69
CA VAL A 6 -21.86 44.76 -33.76
C VAL A 6 -21.44 43.37 -34.29
N THR A 7 -20.89 43.28 -35.49
CA THR A 7 -20.53 42.03 -36.16
C THR A 7 -19.15 41.47 -35.79
N ASP A 8 -18.20 42.29 -35.34
CA ASP A 8 -16.85 41.80 -34.98
C ASP A 8 -16.80 41.16 -33.59
N LEU A 9 -17.74 41.50 -32.71
CA LEU A 9 -17.77 40.98 -31.33
C LEU A 9 -18.23 39.52 -31.22
N HIS A 10 -18.77 38.94 -32.30
CA HIS A 10 -19.27 37.56 -32.31
C HIS A 10 -18.23 36.53 -32.74
N LYS A 11 -17.13 36.96 -33.38
CA LYS A 11 -16.10 36.06 -33.92
C LYS A 11 -15.03 35.70 -32.86
N ASP A 12 -14.77 36.59 -31.92
CA ASP A 12 -13.78 36.39 -30.86
C ASP A 12 -14.28 35.52 -29.69
N LEU A 13 -15.59 35.37 -29.50
CA LEU A 13 -16.14 34.50 -28.44
C LEU A 13 -16.01 33.00 -28.76
N HIS A 14 -15.97 32.63 -30.04
CA HIS A 14 -15.87 31.23 -30.44
C HIS A 14 -14.45 30.68 -30.44
N ILE A 15 -13.42 31.55 -30.47
CA ILE A 15 -12.02 31.14 -30.49
C ILE A 15 -11.49 30.87 -29.06
N SER A 16 -11.97 31.59 -28.05
CA SER A 16 -11.52 31.41 -26.66
C SER A 16 -12.14 30.22 -25.90
N ALA A 17 -13.20 29.59 -26.43
CA ALA A 17 -13.85 28.46 -25.78
C ALA A 17 -13.13 27.12 -26.06
N ASP A 18 -12.50 26.96 -27.22
CA ASP A 18 -11.86 25.70 -27.63
C ASP A 18 -10.44 25.52 -27.05
N ASP A 19 -9.70 26.60 -26.76
CA ASP A 19 -8.36 26.51 -26.16
C ASP A 19 -8.40 26.14 -24.66
N ASN A 20 -9.46 26.52 -23.96
CA ASN A 20 -9.61 26.26 -22.53
C ASN A 20 -9.86 24.77 -22.23
N LEU A 21 -10.42 24.02 -23.19
CA LEU A 21 -10.63 22.57 -23.08
C LEU A 21 -9.34 21.75 -23.32
N ARG A 22 -8.39 22.29 -24.08
CA ARG A 22 -7.11 21.63 -24.39
C ARG A 22 -6.06 21.78 -23.28
N GLY A 23 -6.07 22.90 -22.54
CA GLY A 23 -5.11 23.16 -21.44
C GLY A 23 -5.32 22.34 -20.17
N HIS A 24 -6.57 21.95 -19.86
CA HIS A 24 -6.88 21.19 -18.65
C HIS A 24 -6.49 19.70 -18.76
N GLY A 25 -6.59 19.13 -19.97
CA GLY A 25 -6.11 17.78 -20.24
C GLY A 25 -4.59 17.68 -20.19
N SER A 26 -3.87 18.67 -20.73
CA SER A 26 -2.41 18.70 -20.70
C SER A 26 -1.85 18.91 -19.29
N ALA A 27 -2.46 19.76 -18.46
CA ALA A 27 -2.00 19.99 -17.08
C ALA A 27 -2.11 18.74 -16.20
N LEU A 28 -3.21 17.99 -16.31
CA LEU A 28 -3.39 16.71 -15.60
C LEU A 28 -2.47 15.61 -16.12
N ILE A 29 -2.24 15.55 -17.45
CA ILE A 29 -1.32 14.60 -18.07
C ILE A 29 0.13 14.92 -17.70
N GLU A 30 0.49 16.20 -17.59
CA GLU A 30 1.82 16.67 -17.22
C GLU A 30 2.08 16.49 -15.72
N ALA A 31 1.08 16.72 -14.87
CA ALA A 31 1.13 16.38 -13.45
C ALA A 31 1.27 14.86 -13.23
N ALA A 32 0.53 14.04 -13.97
CA ALA A 32 0.63 12.58 -13.91
C ALA A 32 2.00 12.08 -14.42
N LYS A 33 2.52 12.65 -15.51
CA LYS A 33 3.84 12.33 -16.06
C LYS A 33 4.96 12.72 -15.10
N THR A 34 4.85 13.88 -14.45
CA THR A 34 5.81 14.35 -13.46
C THR A 34 5.75 13.50 -12.18
N ALA A 35 4.55 13.17 -11.70
CA ALA A 35 4.36 12.24 -10.59
C ALA A 35 4.98 10.86 -10.90
N SER A 36 4.71 10.28 -12.07
CA SER A 36 5.27 8.98 -12.47
C SER A 36 6.80 8.98 -12.55
N ARG A 37 7.41 10.14 -12.81
CA ARG A 37 8.87 10.31 -12.88
C ARG A 37 9.52 10.49 -11.50
N LEU A 38 8.78 11.05 -10.53
CA LEU A 38 9.29 11.42 -9.21
C LEU A 38 8.96 10.39 -8.11
N LEU A 39 7.82 9.71 -8.18
CA LEU A 39 7.37 8.70 -7.21
C LEU A 39 8.38 7.56 -6.97
N PRO A 40 9.02 6.96 -8.00
CA PRO A 40 9.93 5.83 -7.79
C PRO A 40 11.16 6.22 -6.95
N ARG A 41 11.64 7.46 -7.13
CA ARG A 41 12.78 8.00 -6.39
C ARG A 41 12.40 8.34 -4.95
N GLN A 42 11.14 8.73 -4.74
CA GLN A 42 10.56 9.03 -3.44
C GLN A 42 10.39 7.78 -2.56
N ILE A 43 9.95 6.67 -3.15
CA ILE A 43 9.87 5.37 -2.46
C ILE A 43 11.27 4.90 -2.02
N ASN A 44 12.27 5.06 -2.90
CA ASN A 44 13.65 4.68 -2.57
C ASN A 44 14.24 5.50 -1.42
N ASP A 45 13.92 6.80 -1.35
CA ASP A 45 14.36 7.68 -0.25
C ASP A 45 13.70 7.31 1.08
N GLU A 46 12.40 7.04 1.10
CA GLU A 46 11.67 6.60 2.31
C GLU A 46 12.14 5.23 2.80
N ILE A 47 12.45 4.31 1.86
CA ILE A 47 13.08 3.02 2.20
C ILE A 47 14.47 3.23 2.79
N ALA A 48 15.25 4.17 2.26
CA ALA A 48 16.58 4.50 2.81
C ALA A 48 16.48 5.12 4.21
N LEU A 49 15.49 5.98 4.44
CA LEU A 49 15.22 6.58 5.75
C LEU A 49 14.73 5.52 6.76
N ALA A 50 13.81 4.64 6.36
CA ALA A 50 13.33 3.54 7.19
C ALA A 50 14.47 2.57 7.55
N LYS A 51 15.41 2.34 6.63
CA LYS A 51 16.63 1.56 6.91
C LYS A 51 17.51 2.25 7.96
N LEU A 52 17.74 3.56 7.84
CA LEU A 52 18.50 4.32 8.83
C LEU A 52 17.80 4.36 10.20
N GLU A 53 16.48 4.47 10.24
CA GLU A 53 15.73 4.47 11.49
C GLU A 53 15.73 3.08 12.16
N LEU A 54 15.58 2.00 11.36
CA LEU A 54 15.79 0.64 11.82
C LEU A 54 17.22 0.44 12.34
N GLU A 55 18.21 1.03 11.69
CA GLU A 55 19.58 0.99 12.15
C GLU A 55 19.80 1.73 13.47
N HIS A 56 19.12 2.84 13.72
CA HIS A 56 19.18 3.50 15.02
C HIS A 56 18.44 2.71 16.11
N LYS A 57 17.35 2.01 15.78
CA LYS A 57 16.62 1.12 16.72
C LYS A 57 17.30 -0.24 16.90
N LYS A 58 18.28 -0.59 16.06
CA LYS A 58 19.03 -1.84 16.13
C LYS A 58 19.77 -2.03 17.44
N SER A 59 20.13 -0.96 18.16
CA SER A 59 20.86 -1.08 19.43
C SER A 59 20.02 -1.77 20.52
N LYS A 60 18.75 -1.36 20.68
CA LYS A 60 17.86 -1.93 21.71
C LYS A 60 17.39 -3.33 21.35
N VAL A 61 17.04 -3.55 20.08
CA VAL A 61 16.67 -4.89 19.56
C VAL A 61 17.90 -5.81 19.50
N GLY A 62 19.08 -5.24 19.23
CA GLY A 62 20.36 -5.94 19.16
C GLY A 62 20.82 -6.48 20.51
N ALA A 63 20.63 -5.72 21.59
CA ALA A 63 20.92 -6.22 22.94
C ALA A 63 20.08 -7.47 23.27
N LEU A 64 18.78 -7.46 22.94
CA LEU A 64 17.92 -8.63 23.10
C LEU A 64 18.34 -9.77 22.16
N ALA A 65 18.75 -9.47 20.93
CA ALA A 65 19.23 -10.46 19.98
C ALA A 65 20.51 -11.16 20.45
N VAL A 66 21.45 -10.44 21.10
CA VAL A 66 22.66 -11.02 21.69
C VAL A 66 22.32 -11.96 22.84
N VAL A 67 21.45 -11.54 23.76
CA VAL A 67 21.01 -12.39 24.88
C VAL A 67 20.24 -13.60 24.37
N ALA A 68 19.38 -13.44 23.36
CA ALA A 68 18.65 -14.53 22.73
C ALA A 68 19.59 -15.50 21.99
N ALA A 69 20.63 -15.00 21.32
CA ALA A 69 21.64 -15.83 20.68
C ALA A 69 22.43 -16.66 21.71
N LEU A 70 22.85 -16.05 22.82
CA LEU A 70 23.47 -16.76 23.93
C LEU A 70 22.54 -17.81 24.53
N ALA A 71 21.28 -17.46 24.79
CA ALA A 71 20.28 -18.39 25.29
C ALA A 71 20.09 -19.58 24.34
N LEU A 72 20.09 -19.35 23.02
CA LEU A 72 20.02 -20.41 22.02
C LEU A 72 21.24 -21.32 22.09
N VAL A 73 22.45 -20.78 22.18
CA VAL A 73 23.69 -21.56 22.33
C VAL A 73 23.64 -22.43 23.59
N PHE A 74 23.28 -21.86 24.74
CA PHE A 74 23.15 -22.62 25.99
C PHE A 74 22.04 -23.66 25.92
N THR A 75 20.94 -23.39 25.21
CA THR A 75 19.87 -24.36 24.99
C THR A 75 20.38 -25.55 24.17
N VAL A 76 21.17 -25.32 23.12
CA VAL A 76 21.78 -26.39 22.33
C VAL A 76 22.74 -27.22 23.18
N LEU A 77 23.60 -26.58 23.98
CA LEU A 77 24.51 -27.29 24.89
C LEU A 77 23.75 -28.12 25.93
N LEU A 78 22.67 -27.58 26.50
CA LEU A 78 21.80 -28.30 27.43
C LEU A 78 21.19 -29.54 26.78
N VAL A 79 20.66 -29.42 25.56
CA VAL A 79 20.09 -30.56 24.82
C VAL A 79 21.16 -31.63 24.58
N ILE A 80 22.38 -31.26 24.16
CA ILE A 80 23.48 -32.22 23.97
C ILE A 80 23.80 -32.93 25.29
N ALA A 81 23.94 -32.19 26.40
CA ALA A 81 24.22 -32.76 27.71
C ALA A 81 23.11 -33.72 28.17
N LEU A 82 21.85 -33.38 27.94
CA LEU A 82 20.70 -34.26 28.26
C LEU A 82 20.72 -35.54 27.42
N VAL A 83 21.06 -35.46 26.13
CA VAL A 83 21.20 -36.65 25.28
C VAL A 83 22.32 -37.56 25.78
N VAL A 84 23.49 -37.00 26.10
CA VAL A 84 24.61 -37.77 26.66
C VAL A 84 24.22 -38.41 27.99
N ALA A 85 23.56 -37.66 28.89
CA ALA A 85 23.08 -38.17 30.17
C ALA A 85 22.04 -39.29 29.99
N ALA A 86 21.12 -39.16 29.03
CA ALA A 86 20.14 -40.20 28.72
C ALA A 86 20.82 -41.49 28.20
N ILE A 87 21.81 -41.35 27.30
CA ILE A 87 22.58 -42.49 26.79
C ILE A 87 23.37 -43.15 27.92
N ALA A 88 24.08 -42.37 28.74
CA ALA A 88 24.87 -42.89 29.86
C ALA A 88 23.98 -43.57 30.91
N GLY A 89 22.83 -42.98 31.23
CA GLY A 89 21.86 -43.58 32.15
C GLY A 89 21.30 -44.91 31.63
N LEU A 90 20.93 -44.97 30.34
CA LEU A 90 20.41 -46.20 29.74
C LEU A 90 21.52 -47.26 29.54
N ALA A 91 22.77 -46.84 29.35
CA ALA A 91 23.93 -47.73 29.24
C ALA A 91 24.25 -48.49 30.55
N THR A 92 23.63 -48.11 31.68
CA THR A 92 23.71 -48.91 32.92
C THR A 92 22.90 -50.21 32.84
N LEU A 93 21.91 -50.28 31.94
CA LEU A 93 21.02 -51.44 31.76
C LEU A 93 21.37 -52.29 30.54
N MET A 94 22.09 -51.72 29.56
CA MET A 94 22.39 -52.36 28.27
C MET A 94 23.69 -51.82 27.65
N PRO A 95 24.26 -52.48 26.63
CA PRO A 95 25.47 -51.98 25.96
C PRO A 95 25.31 -50.55 25.40
N LEU A 96 26.38 -49.76 25.47
CA LEU A 96 26.39 -48.34 25.08
C LEU A 96 25.88 -48.10 23.66
N TRP A 97 26.22 -48.98 22.71
CA TRP A 97 25.79 -48.86 21.32
C TRP A 97 24.27 -48.99 21.17
N LEU A 98 23.64 -49.88 21.95
CA LEU A 98 22.20 -50.10 21.92
C LEU A 98 21.46 -48.94 22.59
N ALA A 99 21.98 -48.45 23.73
CA ALA A 99 21.44 -47.28 24.41
C ALA A 99 21.41 -46.04 23.48
N ALA A 100 22.50 -45.79 22.75
CA ALA A 100 22.58 -44.69 21.79
C ALA A 100 21.53 -44.81 20.67
N LEU A 101 21.32 -46.01 20.12
CA LEU A 101 20.31 -46.25 19.09
C LEU A 101 18.88 -46.02 19.61
N ILE A 102 18.57 -46.47 20.83
CA ILE A 102 17.23 -46.28 21.43
C ILE A 102 16.95 -44.80 21.68
N VAL A 103 17.90 -44.05 22.26
CA VAL A 103 17.73 -42.61 22.49
C VAL A 103 17.57 -41.86 21.17
N CYS A 104 18.34 -42.22 20.14
CA CYS A 104 18.21 -41.66 18.80
C CYS A 104 16.82 -41.92 18.20
N ALA A 105 16.33 -43.16 18.28
CA ALA A 105 14.99 -43.53 17.80
C ALA A 105 13.89 -42.75 18.53
N ALA A 106 13.99 -42.58 19.85
CA ALA A 106 13.04 -41.80 20.64
C ALA A 106 13.03 -40.32 20.21
N LEU A 107 14.20 -39.70 20.01
CA LEU A 107 14.30 -38.32 19.54
C LEU A 107 13.76 -38.14 18.12
N LEU A 108 14.05 -39.07 17.21
CA LEU A 108 13.50 -39.05 15.85
C LEU A 108 11.97 -39.11 15.85
N LEU A 109 11.38 -39.88 16.76
CA LEU A 109 9.93 -39.96 16.92
C LEU A 109 9.36 -38.60 17.38
N VAL A 110 9.97 -37.98 18.39
CA VAL A 110 9.56 -36.64 18.88
C VAL A 110 9.72 -35.57 17.79
N ILE A 111 10.84 -35.58 17.06
CA ILE A 111 11.09 -34.68 15.92
C ILE A 111 10.03 -34.90 14.84
N GLY A 112 9.74 -36.15 14.48
CA GLY A 112 8.74 -36.51 13.48
C GLY A 112 7.34 -35.98 13.84
N ILE A 113 6.90 -36.19 15.09
CA ILE A 113 5.61 -35.67 15.58
C ILE A 113 5.60 -34.14 15.56
N SER A 114 6.64 -33.51 16.08
CA SER A 114 6.75 -32.05 16.15
C SER A 114 6.76 -31.41 14.76
N ALA A 115 7.51 -32.02 13.82
CA ALA A 115 7.56 -31.60 12.43
C ALA A 115 6.21 -31.78 11.74
N LEU A 116 5.48 -32.87 12.01
CA LEU A 116 4.15 -33.08 11.46
C LEU A 116 3.15 -32.04 11.99
N ILE A 117 3.16 -31.75 13.29
CA ILE A 117 2.30 -30.72 13.89
C ILE A 117 2.66 -29.34 13.33
N GLY A 118 3.95 -29.01 13.29
CA GLY A 118 4.47 -27.78 12.73
C GLY A 118 4.07 -27.62 11.26
N TYR A 119 4.21 -28.68 10.45
CA TYR A 119 3.79 -28.71 9.06
C TYR A 119 2.28 -28.50 8.92
N LYS A 120 1.45 -29.15 9.73
CA LYS A 120 -0.01 -28.99 9.69
C LYS A 120 -0.42 -27.56 10.07
N LYS A 121 0.18 -26.98 11.10
CA LYS A 121 -0.05 -25.59 11.51
C LYS A 121 0.44 -24.61 10.45
N PHE A 122 1.65 -24.79 9.93
CA PHE A 122 2.21 -23.98 8.85
C PHE A 122 1.34 -24.04 7.58
N LYS A 123 0.90 -25.24 7.18
CA LYS A 123 -0.02 -25.42 6.06
C LYS A 123 -1.36 -24.74 6.27
N SER A 124 -1.85 -24.69 7.51
CA SER A 124 -3.04 -23.92 7.90
C SER A 124 -2.81 -22.40 7.90
N LEU A 125 -1.56 -21.94 7.96
CA LEU A 125 -1.20 -20.52 7.84
C LEU A 125 -0.95 -20.11 6.38
N LEU A 126 -0.64 -21.06 5.48
CA LEU A 126 -0.53 -20.81 4.04
C LEU A 126 -1.76 -20.16 3.36
N PRO A 127 -3.04 -20.37 3.77
CA PRO A 127 -4.17 -19.59 3.23
C PRO A 127 -4.10 -18.10 3.56
N LEU A 128 -3.23 -17.65 4.48
CA LEU A 128 -2.97 -16.22 4.71
C LEU A 128 -2.12 -15.58 3.61
N LEU A 129 -1.47 -16.38 2.75
CA LEU A 129 -0.90 -15.81 1.53
C LEU A 129 -2.05 -15.47 0.57
N PRO A 130 -2.25 -14.19 0.24
CA PRO A 130 -3.33 -13.78 -0.65
C PRO A 130 -3.01 -14.24 -2.08
N ARG A 131 -3.35 -15.49 -2.42
CA ARG A 131 -3.04 -16.12 -3.71
C ARG A 131 -3.51 -15.27 -4.89
N HIS A 132 -4.68 -14.64 -4.75
CA HIS A 132 -5.23 -13.75 -5.75
C HIS A 132 -4.44 -12.43 -5.88
N ALA A 133 -3.99 -11.84 -4.78
CA ALA A 133 -3.15 -10.63 -4.82
C ALA A 133 -1.77 -10.93 -5.41
N TRP A 134 -1.18 -12.08 -5.08
CA TRP A 134 0.09 -12.51 -5.67
C TRP A 134 -0.03 -12.81 -7.16
N ARG A 135 -1.11 -13.48 -7.59
CA ARG A 135 -1.40 -13.75 -9.00
C ARG A 135 -1.65 -12.45 -9.77
N GLY A 136 -2.43 -11.53 -9.20
CA GLY A 136 -2.70 -10.20 -9.77
C GLY A 136 -1.41 -9.41 -9.95
N LEU A 137 -0.56 -9.35 -8.92
CA LEU A 137 0.72 -8.66 -9.01
C LEU A 137 1.63 -9.25 -10.10
N ARG A 138 1.69 -10.58 -10.22
CA ARG A 138 2.46 -11.23 -11.30
C ARG A 138 1.87 -10.98 -12.69
N HIS A 139 0.55 -10.91 -12.80
CA HIS A 139 -0.15 -10.57 -14.03
C HIS A 139 0.16 -9.14 -14.45
N ASP A 140 0.06 -8.19 -13.53
CA ASP A 140 0.32 -6.78 -13.79
C ASP A 140 1.79 -6.54 -14.15
N LEU A 141 2.72 -7.22 -13.46
CA LEU A 141 4.14 -7.20 -13.82
C LEU A 141 4.43 -7.84 -15.18
N GLY A 142 3.72 -8.90 -15.53
CA GLY A 142 3.81 -9.56 -16.83
C GLY A 142 3.40 -8.63 -17.96
N ILE A 143 2.25 -7.95 -17.81
CA ILE A 143 1.78 -6.94 -18.78
C ILE A 143 2.75 -5.76 -18.86
N LEU A 144 3.31 -5.30 -17.74
CA LEU A 144 4.29 -4.21 -17.75
C LEU A 144 5.59 -4.58 -18.48
N LYS A 145 5.96 -5.86 -18.46
CA LYS A 145 7.21 -6.36 -19.06
C LYS A 145 7.04 -6.75 -20.53
N GLU A 146 5.97 -7.46 -20.84
CA GLU A 146 5.75 -8.14 -22.14
C GLU A 146 4.60 -7.50 -22.94
N GLY A 147 3.88 -6.52 -22.35
CA GLY A 147 2.86 -5.75 -23.04
C GLY A 147 1.66 -6.60 -23.45
N ARG A 148 1.23 -6.45 -24.70
CA ARG A 148 0.09 -7.17 -25.28
C ARG A 148 0.40 -8.65 -25.52
N ASP A 149 1.68 -8.99 -25.62
CA ASP A 149 2.14 -10.36 -25.88
C ASP A 149 2.21 -11.20 -24.60
N PHE A 150 1.88 -10.60 -23.44
CA PHE A 150 1.81 -11.31 -22.17
C PHE A 150 0.66 -12.31 -22.18
N ASP A 151 0.99 -13.59 -22.06
CA ASP A 151 0.01 -14.66 -21.93
C ASP A 151 -0.32 -14.94 -20.44
N PRO A 152 -1.55 -14.66 -19.98
CA PRO A 152 -1.96 -14.89 -18.60
C PRO A 152 -1.99 -16.38 -18.22
N SER A 153 -2.05 -17.30 -19.19
CA SER A 153 -2.06 -18.74 -18.95
C SER A 153 -0.75 -19.26 -18.33
N THR A 154 0.35 -18.51 -18.48
CA THR A 154 1.66 -18.79 -17.88
C THR A 154 1.68 -18.68 -16.35
N LEU A 155 0.69 -18.00 -15.76
CA LEU A 155 0.60 -17.78 -14.31
C LEU A 155 0.05 -18.98 -13.55
N ASP A 156 -0.74 -19.82 -14.23
CA ASP A 156 -1.35 -20.98 -13.62
C ASP A 156 -0.38 -22.17 -13.68
N PRO A 157 -0.25 -22.94 -12.59
CA PRO A 157 0.70 -24.05 -12.55
C PRO A 157 0.31 -25.13 -13.56
N VAL A 158 1.06 -25.22 -14.65
CA VAL A 158 0.96 -26.32 -15.61
C VAL A 158 1.33 -27.61 -14.89
N VAL A 159 0.46 -28.63 -14.97
CA VAL A 159 0.71 -29.95 -14.37
C VAL A 159 1.76 -30.68 -15.22
N LEU A 160 3.04 -30.38 -14.98
CA LEU A 160 4.16 -30.91 -15.76
C LEU A 160 4.50 -32.37 -15.39
N THR A 161 4.86 -33.15 -16.40
CA THR A 161 5.43 -34.50 -16.26
C THR A 161 6.84 -34.45 -15.65
N LYS A 162 7.31 -35.55 -15.05
CA LYS A 162 8.57 -35.58 -14.27
C LYS A 162 9.82 -35.14 -15.07
N GLU A 163 9.85 -35.43 -16.37
CA GLU A 163 10.91 -35.06 -17.30
C GLU A 163 10.98 -33.53 -17.49
N GLN A 164 9.82 -32.91 -17.73
CA GLN A 164 9.71 -31.46 -17.93
C GLN A 164 10.05 -30.66 -16.66
N LYS A 165 9.75 -31.21 -15.47
CA LYS A 165 10.16 -30.60 -14.19
C LYS A 165 11.68 -30.56 -14.00
N LYS A 166 12.39 -31.59 -14.48
CA LYS A 166 13.86 -31.62 -14.41
C LYS A 166 14.50 -30.61 -15.38
N ALA A 167 13.96 -30.51 -16.60
CA ALA A 167 14.42 -29.52 -17.57
C ALA A 167 14.17 -28.08 -17.08
N ALA A 168 12.97 -27.79 -16.57
CA ALA A 168 12.65 -26.47 -16.01
C ALA A 168 13.47 -26.12 -14.77
N ALA A 169 13.82 -27.09 -13.92
CA ALA A 169 14.70 -26.86 -12.77
C ALA A 169 16.13 -26.49 -13.20
N ALA A 170 16.68 -27.19 -14.20
CA ALA A 170 18.00 -26.88 -14.74
C ALA A 170 18.07 -25.48 -15.37
N GLU A 171 17.02 -25.08 -16.10
CA GLU A 171 16.91 -23.74 -16.68
C GLU A 171 16.73 -22.65 -15.62
N ALA A 172 15.94 -22.94 -14.57
CA ALA A 172 15.76 -22.02 -13.44
C ALA A 172 17.06 -21.81 -12.65
N ASP A 173 17.85 -22.87 -12.43
CA ASP A 173 19.15 -22.78 -11.78
C ASP A 173 20.15 -21.95 -12.61
N ALA A 174 20.15 -22.14 -13.94
CA ALA A 174 20.97 -21.36 -14.87
C ALA A 174 20.53 -19.88 -14.93
N ALA A 175 19.22 -19.60 -14.93
CA ALA A 175 18.68 -18.24 -14.90
C ALA A 175 18.95 -17.55 -13.55
N ALA A 176 18.85 -18.28 -12.43
CA ALA A 176 19.17 -17.78 -11.10
C ALA A 176 20.66 -17.45 -10.95
N ALA A 177 21.54 -18.25 -11.54
CA ALA A 177 22.98 -17.96 -11.58
C ALA A 177 23.27 -16.67 -12.38
N LYS A 178 22.65 -16.51 -13.55
CA LYS A 178 22.78 -15.29 -14.38
C LYS A 178 22.21 -14.04 -13.67
N ALA A 179 21.05 -14.16 -13.04
CA ALA A 179 20.43 -13.06 -12.30
C ALA A 179 21.25 -12.66 -11.06
N LYS A 180 21.89 -13.60 -10.36
CA LYS A 180 22.82 -13.30 -9.27
C LYS A 180 24.08 -12.58 -9.77
N ALA A 181 24.63 -13.01 -10.90
CA ALA A 181 25.78 -12.37 -11.52
C ALA A 181 25.46 -10.92 -11.97
N GLU A 182 24.27 -10.70 -12.54
CA GLU A 182 23.83 -9.36 -12.97
C GLU A 182 23.51 -8.43 -11.78
N ARG A 183 22.93 -8.95 -10.70
CA ARG A 183 22.71 -8.20 -9.46
C ARG A 183 24.03 -7.83 -8.78
N ALA A 184 24.99 -8.76 -8.73
CA ALA A 184 26.32 -8.49 -8.20
C ALA A 184 27.07 -7.45 -9.04
N ALA A 185 26.89 -7.46 -10.37
CA ALA A 185 27.44 -6.44 -11.26
C ALA A 185 26.79 -5.06 -11.05
N LYS A 186 25.46 -5.01 -10.89
CA LYS A 186 24.71 -3.77 -10.60
C LYS A 186 24.96 -3.21 -9.20
N GLU A 187 25.23 -4.07 -8.22
CA GLU A 187 25.64 -3.68 -6.87
C GLU A 187 27.09 -3.18 -6.84
N ALA A 188 27.95 -3.63 -7.76
CA ALA A 188 29.31 -3.14 -7.93
C ALA A 188 29.39 -1.81 -8.70
N GLU A 189 28.43 -1.51 -9.58
CA GLU A 189 28.32 -0.22 -10.30
C GLU A 189 27.63 0.88 -9.49
N GLN A 190 26.83 0.54 -8.48
CA GLN A 190 26.24 1.53 -7.58
C GLN A 190 27.32 2.10 -6.65
N GLY A 191 27.83 3.27 -7.04
CA GLY A 191 28.79 4.07 -6.28
C GLY A 191 28.34 4.40 -4.83
N PRO A 192 29.19 5.12 -4.08
CA PRO A 192 29.05 5.28 -2.63
C PRO A 192 27.67 5.81 -2.24
N LYS A 193 27.03 5.11 -1.30
CA LYS A 193 25.69 5.41 -0.80
C LYS A 193 25.62 6.84 -0.27
N ALA A 194 24.54 7.53 -0.62
CA ALA A 194 24.32 8.94 -0.28
C ALA A 194 24.45 9.20 1.24
N ASN A 195 25.16 10.27 1.58
CA ASN A 195 25.42 10.68 2.96
C ASN A 195 24.15 11.28 3.59
N GLU A 196 23.90 11.02 4.88
CA GLU A 196 22.68 11.39 5.61
C GLU A 196 22.39 12.90 5.57
N SER A 197 23.44 13.72 5.65
CA SER A 197 23.36 15.19 5.57
C SER A 197 22.81 15.67 4.22
N GLU A 198 23.14 14.97 3.14
CA GLU A 198 22.67 15.30 1.80
C GLU A 198 21.20 14.90 1.61
N LEU A 199 20.78 13.78 2.22
CA LEU A 199 19.38 13.35 2.23
C LEU A 199 18.49 14.31 3.02
N LEU A 200 18.98 14.83 4.15
CA LEU A 200 18.30 15.85 4.94
C LEU A 200 18.20 17.18 4.18
N ALA A 201 19.28 17.63 3.53
CA ALA A 201 19.28 18.84 2.71
C ALA A 201 18.28 18.75 1.53
N ARG A 202 18.22 17.60 0.86
CA ARG A 202 17.24 17.34 -0.21
C ARG A 202 15.80 17.28 0.30
N THR A 203 15.60 16.84 1.53
CA THR A 203 14.26 16.80 2.15
C THR A 203 13.81 18.20 2.56
N ALA A 204 14.72 19.02 3.08
CA ALA A 204 14.45 20.43 3.39
C ALA A 204 14.09 21.23 2.13
N ALA A 205 14.85 21.09 1.05
CA ALA A 205 14.56 21.74 -0.24
C ALA A 205 13.19 21.31 -0.82
N ARG A 206 12.81 20.04 -0.63
CA ARG A 206 11.47 19.54 -1.02
C ARG A 206 10.34 20.18 -0.21
N ARG A 207 10.53 20.40 1.09
CA ARG A 207 9.51 21.03 1.93
C ARG A 207 9.27 22.48 1.52
N GLU A 208 10.33 23.23 1.21
CA GLU A 208 10.16 24.59 0.68
C GLU A 208 9.45 24.61 -0.66
N HIS A 209 9.80 23.69 -1.56
CA HIS A 209 9.13 23.58 -2.86
C HIS A 209 7.64 23.22 -2.72
N LEU A 210 7.28 22.32 -1.79
CA LEU A 210 5.88 21.97 -1.52
C LEU A 210 5.11 23.10 -0.82
N LEU A 211 5.79 23.94 -0.03
CA LEU A 211 5.17 25.14 0.54
C LEU A 211 4.83 26.14 -0.55
N GLY A 212 5.75 26.39 -1.50
CA GLY A 212 5.47 27.23 -2.67
C GLY A 212 4.28 26.72 -3.49
N LEU A 213 4.27 25.42 -3.82
CA LEU A 213 3.12 24.81 -4.53
C LEU A 213 1.81 24.93 -3.75
N ARG A 214 1.84 24.82 -2.41
CA ARG A 214 0.65 24.99 -1.57
C ARG A 214 0.18 26.44 -1.59
N GLU A 215 1.09 27.40 -1.57
CA GLU A 215 0.77 28.83 -1.60
C GLU A 215 0.22 29.24 -2.98
N ASP A 216 0.83 28.75 -4.05
CA ASP A 216 0.33 28.92 -5.42
C ASP A 216 -1.06 28.31 -5.56
N LEU A 217 -1.28 27.07 -5.08
CA LEU A 217 -2.59 26.43 -5.09
C LEU A 217 -3.61 27.13 -4.18
N LEU A 218 -3.20 27.73 -3.06
CA LEU A 218 -4.09 28.52 -2.22
C LEU A 218 -4.41 29.88 -2.84
N SER A 219 -3.50 30.44 -3.63
CA SER A 219 -3.70 31.68 -4.39
C SER A 219 -4.64 31.45 -5.58
N GLU A 220 -4.54 30.29 -6.23
CA GLU A 220 -5.35 29.90 -7.38
C GLU A 220 -6.71 29.34 -6.93
N ALA A 221 -6.74 28.64 -5.80
CA ALA A 221 -7.95 28.24 -5.10
C ALA A 221 -8.46 29.38 -4.19
N ASP A 222 -8.87 30.48 -4.80
CA ASP A 222 -9.74 31.47 -4.17
C ASP A 222 -11.16 30.85 -4.00
N VAL A 223 -11.22 29.78 -3.20
CA VAL A 223 -12.36 28.87 -2.97
C VAL A 223 -13.57 29.65 -2.52
N LYS A 224 -13.39 30.81 -1.88
CA LYS A 224 -14.49 31.68 -1.47
C LYS A 224 -15.23 32.26 -2.67
N LYS A 225 -14.54 32.65 -3.76
CA LYS A 225 -15.19 33.19 -4.97
C LYS A 225 -15.86 32.09 -5.80
N GLN A 226 -15.24 30.92 -5.92
CA GLN A 226 -15.87 29.76 -6.56
C GLN A 226 -17.05 29.23 -5.74
N ALA A 227 -16.95 29.18 -4.41
CA ALA A 227 -18.04 28.74 -3.54
C ALA A 227 -19.20 29.74 -3.53
N THR A 228 -18.94 31.04 -3.51
CA THR A 228 -20.02 32.05 -3.62
C THR A 228 -20.67 32.00 -4.99
N TYR A 229 -19.91 31.81 -6.07
CA TYR A 229 -20.44 31.65 -7.43
C TYR A 229 -21.30 30.38 -7.56
N LEU A 230 -20.86 29.24 -7.01
CA LEU A 230 -21.62 27.99 -7.00
C LEU A 230 -22.86 28.07 -6.11
N LEU A 231 -22.77 28.76 -4.96
CA LEU A 231 -23.89 28.98 -4.06
C LEU A 231 -24.94 29.91 -4.70
N ASP A 232 -24.52 30.97 -5.39
CA ASP A 232 -25.42 31.88 -6.09
C ASP A 232 -26.05 31.25 -7.33
N THR A 233 -25.30 30.43 -8.09
CA THR A 233 -25.87 29.65 -9.21
C THR A 233 -26.83 28.57 -8.73
N ALA A 234 -26.55 27.92 -7.60
CA ALA A 234 -27.47 26.98 -6.96
C ALA A 234 -28.73 27.70 -6.44
N LYS A 235 -28.58 28.85 -5.77
CA LYS A 235 -29.68 29.63 -5.21
C LYS A 235 -30.57 30.23 -6.29
N THR A 236 -29.99 30.71 -7.39
CA THR A 236 -30.75 31.22 -8.54
C THR A 236 -31.47 30.10 -9.27
N ARG A 237 -30.84 28.94 -9.50
CA ARG A 237 -31.52 27.77 -10.08
C ARG A 237 -32.64 27.25 -9.19
N ALA A 238 -32.41 27.13 -7.89
CA ALA A 238 -33.42 26.75 -6.90
C ALA A 238 -34.59 27.74 -6.86
N LYS A 239 -34.33 29.05 -6.90
CA LYS A 239 -35.36 30.09 -6.95
C LYS A 239 -36.14 30.03 -8.27
N LYS A 240 -35.49 29.68 -9.38
CA LYS A 240 -36.14 29.55 -10.69
C LYS A 240 -36.99 28.29 -10.79
N THR A 241 -36.56 27.15 -10.22
CA THR A 241 -37.39 25.93 -10.13
C THR A 241 -38.53 26.10 -9.14
N VAL A 242 -38.31 26.77 -8.00
CA VAL A 242 -39.38 27.08 -7.03
C VAL A 242 -40.38 28.06 -7.63
N ASN A 243 -39.96 29.13 -8.30
CA ASN A 243 -40.91 30.06 -8.94
C ASN A 243 -41.61 29.42 -10.14
N LYS A 244 -40.94 28.56 -10.91
CA LYS A 244 -41.57 27.81 -12.01
C LYS A 244 -42.52 26.72 -11.52
N ALA A 245 -42.24 26.14 -10.36
CA ALA A 245 -43.15 25.23 -9.66
C ALA A 245 -44.30 25.99 -8.98
N ALA A 246 -44.06 27.17 -8.44
CA ALA A 246 -45.07 28.02 -7.79
C ALA A 246 -46.00 28.70 -8.81
N SER A 247 -45.51 29.02 -10.02
CA SER A 247 -46.37 29.53 -11.09
C SER A 247 -47.24 28.45 -11.74
N ASN A 248 -46.86 27.17 -11.60
CA ASN A 248 -47.58 26.04 -12.20
C ASN A 248 -48.33 25.15 -11.19
N ALA A 249 -48.20 25.39 -9.87
CA ALA A 249 -48.90 24.63 -8.85
C ALA A 249 -49.75 25.56 -7.98
N ILE A 250 -50.98 25.77 -8.43
CA ILE A 250 -52.06 26.34 -7.64
C ILE A 250 -52.37 25.38 -6.46
N GLY A 251 -52.13 25.85 -5.25
CA GLY A 251 -53.09 25.75 -4.14
C GLY A 251 -53.08 24.56 -3.18
N GLN A 252 -52.59 23.36 -3.50
CA GLN A 252 -52.93 22.18 -2.66
C GLN A 252 -51.77 21.33 -2.09
N SER A 253 -50.50 21.63 -2.37
CA SER A 253 -49.38 20.72 -2.02
C SER A 253 -48.47 21.20 -0.88
N VAL A 254 -48.69 22.39 -0.31
CA VAL A 254 -47.80 22.94 0.73
C VAL A 254 -48.13 22.40 2.13
N GLU A 255 -49.40 22.09 2.42
CA GLU A 255 -49.78 21.52 3.74
C GLU A 255 -49.45 20.03 3.88
N THR A 256 -49.59 19.25 2.80
CA THR A 256 -49.33 17.80 2.82
C THR A 256 -47.84 17.48 3.00
N VAL A 257 -46.92 18.32 2.52
CA VAL A 257 -45.48 18.12 2.71
C VAL A 257 -45.04 18.43 4.15
N LYS A 258 -45.73 19.36 4.83
CA LYS A 258 -45.40 19.78 6.21
C LYS A 258 -45.74 18.72 7.26
N GLU A 259 -46.74 17.86 7.00
CA GLU A 259 -47.08 16.76 7.91
C GLU A 259 -46.15 15.55 7.78
N ARG A 260 -45.66 15.24 6.58
CA ARG A 260 -44.83 14.04 6.34
C ARG A 260 -43.42 14.14 6.92
N TRP A 261 -42.95 15.35 7.23
CA TRP A 261 -41.58 15.60 7.71
C TRP A 261 -41.48 15.80 9.22
N LYS A 262 -42.60 15.86 9.96
CA LYS A 262 -42.62 15.89 11.43
C LYS A 262 -41.92 14.69 12.09
N PRO A 263 -42.10 13.42 11.66
CA PRO A 263 -41.38 12.29 12.27
C PRO A 263 -39.87 12.28 11.97
N LEU A 264 -39.43 12.89 10.86
CA LEU A 264 -38.00 12.97 10.49
C LEU A 264 -37.27 14.11 11.21
N ALA A 265 -37.97 15.20 11.57
CA ALA A 265 -37.41 16.26 12.40
C ALA A 265 -37.05 15.78 13.82
N ILE A 266 -37.77 14.79 14.34
CA ILE A 266 -37.48 14.15 15.64
C ILE A 266 -36.18 13.33 15.58
N PHE A 267 -35.85 12.75 14.42
CA PHE A 267 -34.57 12.06 14.18
C PHE A 267 -33.38 13.04 14.07
N ALA A 268 -33.58 14.24 13.50
CA ALA A 268 -32.55 15.27 13.45
C ALA A 268 -32.23 15.85 14.84
N ALA A 269 -33.22 15.91 15.73
CA ALA A 269 -33.03 16.33 17.12
C ALA A 269 -32.29 15.28 17.98
N SER A 270 -32.41 13.97 17.69
CA SER A 270 -31.68 12.94 18.47
C SER A 270 -30.19 12.86 18.09
N ALA A 271 -29.84 13.21 16.85
CA ALA A 271 -28.46 13.21 16.37
C ALA A 271 -27.59 14.26 17.08
N THR A 272 -28.13 15.44 17.39
CA THR A 272 -27.37 16.50 18.09
C THR A 272 -27.08 16.13 19.54
N THR A 273 -27.99 15.44 20.23
CA THR A 273 -27.77 14.93 21.58
C THR A 273 -26.76 13.79 21.64
N CYS A 274 -26.70 12.93 20.61
CA CYS A 274 -25.75 11.82 20.53
C CYS A 274 -24.30 12.32 20.34
N VAL A 275 -24.11 13.33 19.48
CA VAL A 275 -22.80 13.97 19.26
C VAL A 275 -22.29 14.68 20.53
N PHE A 276 -23.20 15.28 21.32
CA PHE A 276 -22.82 15.93 22.58
C PHE A 276 -22.39 14.93 23.67
N LEU A 277 -23.05 13.77 23.77
CA LEU A 277 -22.69 12.69 24.71
C LEU A 277 -21.38 11.99 24.34
N LEU A 278 -21.12 11.76 23.04
CA LEU A 278 -19.84 11.24 22.56
C LEU A 278 -18.68 12.17 22.88
N ARG A 279 -18.88 13.50 22.77
CA ARG A 279 -17.85 14.49 23.10
C ARG A 279 -17.54 14.56 24.60
N LYS A 280 -18.50 14.24 25.47
CA LYS A 280 -18.31 14.20 26.93
C LYS A 280 -17.57 12.93 27.40
N LEU A 281 -17.69 11.83 26.66
CA LEU A 281 -17.05 10.55 26.97
C LEU A 281 -15.58 10.47 26.54
N LEU A 282 -15.20 11.26 25.53
CA LEU A 282 -13.82 11.35 25.01
C LEU A 282 -12.95 12.41 25.73
N LYS A 283 -13.53 13.18 26.65
CA LYS A 283 -12.79 14.01 27.61
C LYS A 283 -12.75 13.29 28.96
N LYS A 284 -11.86 12.30 29.08
CA LYS A 284 -11.37 11.81 30.36
C LYS A 284 -9.87 11.62 30.26
#